data_AF-Q46HZ8-F1
#
_entry.id   AF-Q46HZ8-F1
#
_cell.length_a   1.000
_cell.length_b   1.000
_cell.length_c   1.000
_cell.angle_alpha   90.00
_cell.angle_beta   90.00
_cell.angle_gamma   90.00
#
_symmetry.space_group_name_H-M   'P 1'
#
loop_
_entity.id
_entity.type
_entity.pdbx_description
1 polymer ?
#
loop_
_entity_poly.entity_id
_entity_poly.type
_entity_poly.pdbx_seq_one_letter_code
_entity_poly.pdbx_strand_id
1 'polypeptide(L)' 'MIYKIIRQDKESDDITVQSFSCYDEAYDLLEEIYSDVCCSDADYGDRPYYEIIEVEE' A
#
# COMPACT_ATOMS: atom_id res chain seq x y z
N MET A 1 -8.00 -15.70 -6.17
CA MET A 1 -7.66 -14.82 -5.04
C MET A 1 -6.94 -13.64 -5.61
N ILE A 2 -7.46 -12.44 -5.39
CA ILE A 2 -6.86 -11.19 -5.86
C ILE A 2 -6.54 -10.37 -4.62
N TYR A 3 -5.35 -9.80 -4.58
CA TYR A 3 -4.91 -8.94 -3.50
C TYR A 3 -5.08 -7.49 -3.91
N LYS A 4 -5.65 -6.68 -3.02
CA LYS A 4 -5.81 -5.24 -3.24
C LYS A 4 -5.18 -4.49 -2.09
N ILE A 5 -4.64 -3.32 -2.40
CA ILE A 5 -4.14 -2.41 -1.39
C ILE A 5 -5.24 -1.40 -1.08
N ILE A 6 -5.52 -1.17 0.20
CA ILE A 6 -6.47 -0.17 0.66
C ILE A 6 -5.78 0.81 1.61
N ARG A 7 -6.27 2.04 1.63
CA ARG A 7 -5.88 3.06 2.61
C ARG A 7 -6.83 3.06 3.79
N GLN A 8 -6.30 3.20 5.01
CA GLN A 8 -7.14 3.29 6.22
C GLN A 8 -8.06 4.52 6.22
N ASP A 9 -7.63 5.61 5.60
CA ASP A 9 -8.40 6.84 5.44
C ASP A 9 -9.48 6.74 4.34
N LYS A 10 -9.58 5.59 3.65
CA LYS A 10 -10.54 5.28 2.59
C LYS A 10 -10.45 6.16 1.35
N GLU A 11 -9.39 6.95 1.21
CA GLU A 11 -9.10 7.60 -0.05
C GLU A 11 -8.59 6.60 -1.09
N SER A 12 -8.67 7.01 -2.35
CA SER A 12 -8.23 6.22 -3.49
C SER A 12 -7.14 6.97 -4.24
N ASP A 13 -6.03 6.29 -4.48
CA ASP A 13 -4.84 6.80 -5.15
C ASP A 13 -4.27 5.74 -6.10
N ASP A 14 -3.19 6.08 -6.79
CA ASP A 14 -2.47 5.23 -7.73
C ASP A 14 -2.07 3.85 -7.17
N ILE A 15 -1.95 3.71 -5.85
CA ILE A 15 -1.66 2.43 -5.18
C ILE A 15 -2.93 1.61 -4.98
N THR A 16 -4.00 2.23 -4.46
CA THR A 16 -5.24 1.53 -4.11
C THR A 16 -6.07 1.06 -5.31
N VAL A 17 -5.81 1.64 -6.49
CA VAL A 17 -6.46 1.22 -7.75
C VAL A 17 -5.82 -0.02 -8.36
N GLN A 18 -4.66 -0.44 -7.85
CA GLN A 18 -3.96 -1.63 -8.34
C GLN A 18 -4.51 -2.91 -7.70
N SER A 19 -4.43 -3.98 -8.48
CA SER A 19 -4.88 -5.32 -8.09
C SER A 19 -3.82 -6.33 -8.48
N PHE A 20 -3.47 -7.19 -7.55
CA PHE A 20 -2.37 -8.13 -7.67
C PHE A 20 -2.90 -9.55 -7.64
N SER A 21 -2.25 -10.44 -8.41
CA SER A 21 -2.54 -11.88 -8.35
C SER A 21 -1.86 -12.56 -7.16
N CYS A 22 -0.80 -11.96 -6.63
CA CYS A 22 0.00 -12.51 -5.53
C CYS A 22 0.16 -11.48 -4.40
N TYR A 23 0.23 -11.97 -3.16
CA TYR A 23 0.48 -11.13 -1.99
C TYR A 23 1.86 -10.49 -2.04
N ASP A 24 2.90 -11.24 -2.43
CA ASP A 24 4.27 -10.73 -2.57
C ASP A 24 4.34 -9.50 -3.48
N GLU A 25 3.63 -9.50 -4.62
CA GLU A 25 3.63 -8.34 -5.53
C GLU A 25 3.06 -7.07 -4.86
N ALA A 26 2.00 -7.23 -4.07
CA ALA A 26 1.42 -6.14 -3.30
C ALA A 26 2.36 -5.67 -2.17
N TYR A 27 3.08 -6.61 -1.55
CA TYR A 27 4.02 -6.33 -0.48
C TYR A 27 5.28 -5.62 -0.97
N ASP A 28 5.89 -6.07 -2.08
CA ASP A 28 7.06 -5.46 -2.72
C ASP A 28 6.77 -3.98 -3.05
N LEU A 29 5.58 -3.68 -3.60
CA LEU A 29 5.19 -2.31 -3.89
C LEU A 29 5.14 -1.44 -2.62
N LEU A 30 4.51 -1.95 -1.55
CA LEU A 30 4.46 -1.24 -0.27
C LEU A 30 5.86 -1.03 0.32
N GLU A 31 6.71 -2.06 0.27
CA GLU A 31 8.09 -1.97 0.73
C GLU A 31 8.85 -0.89 -0.03
N GLU A 32 8.71 -0.82 -1.35
CA GLU A 32 9.32 0.23 -2.18
C GLU A 32 8.86 1.63 -1.75
N ILE A 33 7.56 1.83 -1.56
CA ILE A 33 6.98 3.10 -1.11
C ILE A 33 7.52 3.50 0.27
N TYR A 34 7.58 2.56 1.20
CA TYR A 34 8.09 2.85 2.55
C TYR A 34 9.62 3.00 2.59
N SER A 35 10.34 2.39 1.64
CA SER A 35 11.81 2.43 1.53
C SER A 35 12.31 3.70 0.85
N ASP A 36 11.55 4.28 -0.09
CA ASP A 36 11.87 5.55 -0.74
C ASP A 36 11.77 6.75 0.22
N VAL A 37 11.17 6.57 1.39
CA VAL A 37 11.09 7.62 2.41
C VAL A 37 12.45 7.83 3.09
N CYS A 38 13.17 8.83 2.58
CA CYS A 38 14.45 9.29 3.10
C CYS A 38 14.32 9.78 4.55
N CYS A 39 15.27 9.37 5.41
CA CYS A 39 15.34 9.45 6.89
C CYS A 39 15.32 10.87 7.53
N SER A 40 14.61 11.83 6.95
CA SER A 40 14.24 13.08 7.60
C SER A 40 12.98 12.81 8.43
N ASP A 41 13.17 12.53 9.71
CA ASP A 41 12.22 12.06 10.73
C ASP A 41 10.94 12.91 10.95
N ALA A 42 10.63 13.88 10.09
CA ALA A 42 9.57 14.86 10.27
C ALA A 42 8.18 14.43 9.77
N ASP A 43 8.09 13.53 8.79
CA ASP A 43 6.84 13.24 8.08
C ASP A 43 6.36 11.78 8.26
N TYR A 44 6.67 11.14 9.40
CA TYR A 44 6.09 9.82 9.73
C TYR A 44 4.59 9.89 10.12
N GLY A 45 4.12 11.04 10.60
CA GLY A 45 2.75 11.20 11.10
C GLY A 45 1.68 11.48 10.02
N ASP A 46 2.05 12.11 8.91
CA ASP A 46 1.12 12.48 7.83
C ASP A 46 0.99 11.41 6.72
N ARG A 47 1.54 10.21 6.97
CA ARG A 47 1.54 9.15 5.94
C ARG A 47 0.21 8.43 5.89
N PRO A 48 -0.30 8.15 4.68
CA PRO A 48 -1.38 7.20 4.54
C PRO A 48 -0.90 5.79 4.91
N TYR A 49 -1.69 5.12 5.76
CA TYR A 49 -1.46 3.73 6.13
C TYR A 49 -2.14 2.82 5.11
N TYR A 50 -1.34 2.03 4.42
CA TYR A 50 -1.81 1.03 3.48
C TYR A 50 -1.94 -0.35 4.12
N GLU A 51 -2.96 -1.09 3.73
CA GLU A 51 -3.24 -2.46 4.15
C GLU A 51 -3.52 -3.33 2.91
N ILE A 52 -2.99 -4.55 2.89
CA ILE A 52 -3.25 -5.52 1.83
C ILE A 52 -4.43 -6.38 2.26
N ILE A 53 -5.49 -6.37 1.46
CA ILE A 53 -6.66 -7.22 1.66
C ILE A 53 -6.75 -8.28 0.57
N GLU A 54 -7.21 -9.47 0.94
CA GLU A 54 -7.57 -10.51 0.00
C GLU A 54 -9.03 -10.34 -0.42
N VAL A 55 -9.27 -10.39 -1.73
CA VAL A 55 -10.58 -10.29 -2.34
C VAL A 55 -10.85 -11.60 -3.08
N GLU A 56 -11.90 -12.29 -2.64
CA GLU A 56 -12.49 -13.41 -3.36
C GLU A 56 -13.45 -12.82 -4.41
N GLU A 57 -13.03 -12.81 -5.69
CA GLU A 57 -13.96 -12.57 -6.82
C GLU A 57 -14.76 -13.83 -7.16
#